data_AF-A0A0T7FJ64-F1
#
_entry.id   AF-A0A0T7FJ64-F1
#
_cell.length_a   1.000
_cell.length_b   1.000
_cell.length_c   1.000
_cell.angle_alpha   90.00
_cell.angle_beta   90.00
_cell.angle_gamma   90.00
#
_symmetry.space_group_name_H-M   'P 1'
#
loop_
_entity.id
_entity.type
_entity.pdbx_description
1 polymer ?
#
loop_
_entity_poly.entity_id
_entity_poly.type
_entity_poly.pdbx_seq_one_letter_code
_entity_poly.pdbx_strand_id
1 'polypeptide(L)'
;MIKSSFFRAVMVAAGMLTALMAATPANAVVEININKGNIQPLPIAVTDFLSNNDLGAQISQVIAADLQRSGLFAPINKSAFIEKIADPNKAPRFEDWKVINAQALVTGRITREGDGRLRAEFRLWDTFAGSQMTGQQFFTQPENWRRVAHIIADAIYKQITGENGYFDTRVVFVSESGPKTARQRQLAIMDQDGFNVRMLTNTKDIVLTPRFSPSRQEVTYMSFEGNQPRVYLLQLETGQREVVGNFPGMTFSPRFSPDGQKVIMSLQQEGNSNIYTMDLRSRTTTRLTSTAAIDTSPSYAPDGGRIAFESDRGGRPQIYVMNADGSGQTRISFGDGSYSTPVWSPRGDLIAFTKQSGGKFSIGVMKPDGSGERILTSGFHNEGPTWAPNGRVLMFFRQNAGAGGPQLYSIDLTGYNELQVKTPSYGSDPAWSPLLE
;
A
#
# COMPACT_ATOMS: atom_id res chain seq x y z
N MET A 1 23.31 34.81 -71.70
CA MET A 1 22.98 34.99 -70.27
C MET A 1 21.68 34.24 -69.96
N ILE A 2 21.76 32.93 -69.74
CA ILE A 2 20.60 32.06 -69.44
C ILE A 2 21.05 31.10 -68.33
N LYS A 3 21.22 31.62 -67.11
CA LYS A 3 21.50 30.81 -65.90
C LYS A 3 21.14 31.63 -64.65
N SER A 4 19.85 31.88 -64.39
CA SER A 4 19.41 32.32 -63.05
C SER A 4 17.96 32.05 -62.68
N SER A 5 17.07 31.65 -63.61
CA SER A 5 15.66 31.40 -63.26
C SER A 5 15.36 30.01 -62.68
N PHE A 6 16.27 29.05 -62.77
CA PHE A 6 16.04 27.68 -62.29
C PHE A 6 16.20 27.53 -60.76
N PHE A 7 16.93 28.45 -60.11
CA PHE A 7 17.20 28.37 -58.67
C PHE A 7 16.09 28.93 -57.78
N ARG A 8 15.14 29.69 -58.33
CA ARG A 8 14.01 30.25 -57.55
C ARG A 8 12.78 29.34 -57.51
N ALA A 9 12.63 28.42 -58.48
CA ALA A 9 11.53 27.45 -58.47
C ALA A 9 11.74 26.30 -57.47
N VAL A 10 13.01 25.92 -57.22
CA VAL A 10 13.35 24.84 -56.27
C VAL A 10 13.20 25.29 -54.81
N MET A 11 13.36 26.58 -54.50
CA MET A 11 13.20 27.09 -53.14
C MET A 11 11.75 27.23 -52.68
N VAL A 12 10.78 27.35 -53.60
CA VAL A 12 9.35 27.36 -53.23
C VAL A 12 8.80 25.93 -53.05
N ALA A 13 9.34 24.96 -53.78
CA ALA A 13 9.02 23.54 -53.57
C ALA A 13 9.63 22.98 -52.26
N ALA A 14 10.80 23.46 -51.84
CA ALA A 14 11.42 23.09 -50.56
C ALA A 14 10.68 23.69 -49.33
N GLY A 15 9.99 24.83 -49.51
CA GLY A 15 9.17 25.47 -48.48
C GLY A 15 7.80 24.83 -48.27
N MET A 16 7.26 24.11 -49.27
CA MET A 16 5.99 23.38 -49.13
C MET A 16 6.16 21.91 -48.72
N LEU A 17 7.35 21.32 -48.91
CA LEU A 17 7.63 19.96 -48.41
C LEU A 17 7.98 19.90 -46.92
N THR A 18 8.27 21.04 -46.29
CA THR A 18 8.59 21.13 -44.85
C THR A 18 7.37 21.36 -43.96
N ALA A 19 6.16 21.46 -44.53
CA ALA A 19 4.90 21.63 -43.79
C ALA A 19 4.11 20.32 -43.55
N LEU A 20 4.59 19.17 -44.04
CA LEU A 20 4.11 17.85 -43.59
C LEU A 20 4.96 17.37 -42.40
N MET A 21 5.01 18.17 -41.33
CA MET A 21 5.17 17.55 -40.02
C MET A 21 3.91 16.70 -39.84
N ALA A 22 4.09 15.37 -39.84
CA ALA A 22 3.08 14.45 -39.39
C ALA A 22 2.61 14.94 -38.02
N ALA A 23 1.45 15.59 -37.98
CA ALA A 23 0.71 15.75 -36.75
C ALA A 23 0.42 14.31 -36.31
N THR A 24 1.24 13.80 -35.41
CA THR A 24 0.89 12.58 -34.70
C THR A 24 -0.47 12.86 -34.09
N PRO A 25 -1.49 12.01 -34.31
CA PRO A 25 -2.76 12.20 -33.65
C PRO A 25 -2.45 12.28 -32.16
N ALA A 26 -2.73 13.44 -31.57
CA ALA A 26 -2.71 13.58 -30.12
C ALA A 26 -3.87 12.72 -29.63
N ASN A 27 -3.60 11.44 -29.41
CA ASN A 27 -4.53 10.55 -28.75
C ASN A 27 -4.67 11.09 -27.32
N ALA A 28 -5.83 11.69 -27.04
CA ALA A 28 -6.23 11.97 -25.67
C ALA A 28 -6.47 10.62 -25.00
N VAL A 29 -5.41 10.05 -24.43
CA VAL A 29 -5.49 8.81 -23.65
C VAL A 29 -6.00 9.18 -22.26
N VAL A 30 -6.98 8.43 -21.77
CA VAL A 30 -7.41 8.51 -20.37
C VAL A 30 -6.22 8.20 -19.45
N GLU A 31 -5.72 9.25 -18.79
CA GLU A 31 -4.61 9.17 -17.84
C GLU A 31 -4.92 10.04 -16.61
N ILE A 32 -4.63 9.51 -15.42
CA ILE A 32 -4.72 10.28 -14.18
C ILE A 32 -3.31 10.71 -13.78
N ASN A 33 -3.05 12.02 -13.79
CA ASN A 33 -1.82 12.56 -13.21
C ASN A 33 -1.94 12.67 -11.68
N ILE A 34 -1.43 11.64 -11.03
CA ILE A 34 -1.45 11.42 -9.58
C ILE A 34 -0.46 12.28 -8.77
N ASN A 35 0.32 13.15 -9.42
CA ASN A 35 1.27 14.04 -8.75
C ASN A 35 0.67 15.44 -8.48
N LYS A 36 -0.59 15.68 -8.85
CA LYS A 36 -1.29 16.95 -8.62
C LYS A 36 -1.93 16.98 -7.22
N GLY A 37 -1.97 18.15 -6.59
CA GLY A 37 -2.42 18.33 -5.20
C GLY A 37 -3.94 18.20 -4.97
N ASN A 38 -4.77 18.28 -6.02
CA ASN A 38 -6.20 17.98 -5.96
C ASN A 38 -6.57 17.17 -7.21
N ILE A 39 -6.87 15.89 -7.03
CA ILE A 39 -7.19 14.97 -8.12
C ILE A 39 -8.70 14.85 -8.17
N GLN A 40 -9.31 15.31 -9.26
CA GLN A 40 -10.72 15.01 -9.52
C GLN A 40 -10.82 13.51 -9.88
N PRO A 41 -11.62 12.71 -9.15
CA PRO A 41 -11.73 11.28 -9.43
C PRO A 41 -12.27 11.04 -10.85
N LEU A 42 -11.66 10.10 -11.56
CA LEU A 42 -12.04 9.76 -12.92
C LEU A 42 -13.35 8.97 -12.95
N PRO A 43 -14.41 9.47 -13.61
CA PRO A 43 -15.65 8.72 -13.73
C PRO A 43 -15.42 7.46 -14.57
N ILE A 44 -15.70 6.29 -13.99
CA ILE A 44 -15.50 4.99 -14.63
C ILE A 44 -16.77 4.17 -14.54
N ALA A 45 -17.19 3.55 -15.63
CA ALA A 45 -18.28 2.58 -15.62
C ALA A 45 -17.71 1.17 -15.45
N VAL A 46 -18.18 0.43 -14.45
CA VAL A 46 -17.84 -0.99 -14.27
C VAL A 46 -19.12 -1.81 -14.43
N THR A 47 -19.27 -2.50 -15.55
CA THR A 47 -20.45 -3.34 -15.80
C THR A 47 -20.42 -4.58 -14.92
N ASP A 48 -21.59 -5.18 -14.67
CA ASP A 48 -21.61 -6.56 -14.21
C ASP A 48 -20.91 -7.45 -15.24
N PHE A 49 -19.96 -8.25 -14.79
CA PHE A 49 -19.32 -9.20 -15.67
C PHE A 49 -20.34 -10.28 -16.02
N LEU A 50 -20.31 -10.71 -17.28
CA LEU A 50 -21.20 -11.76 -17.75
C LEU A 50 -20.84 -13.09 -17.09
N SER A 51 -21.82 -13.75 -16.47
CA SER A 51 -21.64 -15.05 -15.84
C SER A 51 -22.96 -15.82 -15.79
N ASN A 52 -22.88 -17.15 -15.62
CA ASN A 52 -24.05 -18.01 -15.50
C ASN A 52 -24.72 -17.95 -14.10
N ASN A 53 -24.16 -17.15 -13.19
CA ASN A 53 -24.59 -16.97 -11.80
C ASN A 53 -24.22 -15.54 -11.34
N ASP A 54 -24.36 -15.23 -10.05
CA ASP A 54 -24.09 -13.90 -9.50
C ASP A 54 -22.60 -13.53 -9.40
N LEU A 55 -21.69 -14.45 -9.74
CA LEU A 55 -20.26 -14.27 -9.49
C LEU A 55 -19.65 -13.11 -10.28
N GLY A 56 -20.11 -12.90 -11.53
CA GLY A 56 -19.66 -11.78 -12.34
C GLY A 56 -20.04 -10.43 -11.73
N ALA A 57 -21.24 -10.31 -11.16
CA ALA A 57 -21.66 -9.10 -10.45
C ALA A 57 -20.85 -8.88 -9.16
N GLN A 58 -20.55 -9.95 -8.42
CA GLN A 58 -19.71 -9.89 -7.22
C GLN A 58 -18.27 -9.43 -7.55
N ILE A 59 -17.67 -9.96 -8.62
CA ILE A 59 -16.34 -9.55 -9.09
C ILE A 59 -16.34 -8.07 -9.49
N SER A 60 -17.31 -7.64 -10.29
CA SER A 60 -17.45 -6.23 -10.69
C SER A 60 -17.64 -5.30 -9.49
N GLN A 61 -18.35 -5.73 -8.45
CA GLN A 61 -18.52 -4.95 -7.23
C GLN A 61 -17.19 -4.76 -6.48
N VAL A 62 -16.35 -5.80 -6.40
CA VAL A 62 -15.02 -5.70 -5.78
C VAL A 62 -14.12 -4.78 -6.59
N ILE A 63 -14.08 -4.92 -7.92
CA ILE A 63 -13.32 -4.03 -8.81
C ILE A 63 -13.73 -2.57 -8.62
N ALA A 64 -15.03 -2.29 -8.65
CA ALA A 64 -15.53 -0.93 -8.44
C ALA A 64 -15.16 -0.38 -7.05
N ALA A 65 -15.28 -1.20 -6.01
CA ALA A 65 -14.94 -0.81 -4.64
C ALA A 65 -13.45 -0.51 -4.47
N ASP A 66 -12.55 -1.30 -5.06
CA ASP A 66 -11.11 -1.05 -5.06
C ASP A 66 -10.77 0.29 -5.71
N LEU A 67 -11.25 0.49 -6.94
CA LEU A 67 -11.01 1.72 -7.69
C LEU A 67 -11.55 2.93 -6.94
N GLN A 68 -12.75 2.85 -6.37
CA GLN A 68 -13.33 3.93 -5.56
C GLN A 68 -12.49 4.21 -4.31
N ARG A 69 -12.08 3.17 -3.57
CA ARG A 69 -11.28 3.32 -2.35
C ARG A 69 -9.92 3.95 -2.60
N SER A 70 -9.39 3.88 -3.82
CA SER A 70 -8.15 4.58 -4.16
C SER A 70 -8.29 6.10 -4.17
N GLY A 71 -9.52 6.63 -4.22
CA GLY A 71 -9.80 8.06 -4.35
C GLY A 71 -9.53 8.64 -5.75
N LEU A 72 -8.96 7.84 -6.67
CA LEU A 72 -8.65 8.27 -8.03
C LEU A 72 -9.79 8.03 -9.02
N PHE A 73 -10.76 7.20 -8.67
CA PHE A 73 -11.86 6.81 -9.55
C PHE A 73 -13.21 7.06 -8.88
N ALA A 74 -14.20 7.40 -9.70
CA ALA A 74 -15.59 7.51 -9.32
C ALA A 74 -16.42 6.51 -10.14
N PRO A 75 -16.63 5.28 -9.62
CA PRO A 75 -17.51 4.33 -10.28
C PRO A 75 -18.93 4.88 -10.45
N ILE A 76 -19.43 4.86 -11.68
CA ILE A 76 -20.76 5.37 -12.02
C ILE A 76 -21.83 4.36 -11.59
N ASN A 77 -22.95 4.87 -11.06
CA ASN A 77 -24.08 4.02 -10.68
C ASN A 77 -24.63 3.29 -11.91
N LYS A 78 -24.79 1.96 -11.78
CA LYS A 78 -25.28 1.07 -12.84
C LYS A 78 -26.66 1.45 -13.37
N SER A 79 -27.50 2.13 -12.57
CA SER A 79 -28.80 2.62 -13.02
C SER A 79 -28.71 3.68 -14.14
N ALA A 80 -27.54 4.31 -14.33
CA ALA A 80 -27.31 5.26 -15.40
C ALA A 80 -26.91 4.59 -16.72
N PHE A 81 -26.62 3.28 -16.72
CA PHE A 81 -26.09 2.60 -17.91
C PHE A 81 -27.19 2.45 -18.97
N ILE A 82 -27.00 3.10 -20.11
CA ILE A 82 -27.92 3.04 -21.26
C ILE A 82 -27.73 1.74 -22.02
N GLU A 83 -26.47 1.35 -22.26
CA GLU A 83 -26.14 0.08 -22.90
C GLU A 83 -26.04 -1.07 -21.90
N LYS A 84 -26.66 -2.20 -22.23
CA LYS A 84 -26.39 -3.50 -21.59
C LYS A 84 -25.42 -4.29 -22.47
N ILE A 85 -24.22 -4.54 -21.95
CA ILE A 85 -23.18 -5.30 -22.65
C ILE A 85 -23.59 -6.77 -22.73
N ALA A 86 -23.66 -7.32 -23.94
CA ALA A 86 -23.94 -8.74 -24.19
C ALA A 86 -22.68 -9.55 -24.54
N ASP A 87 -21.61 -8.88 -24.98
CA ASP A 87 -20.31 -9.49 -25.25
C ASP A 87 -19.18 -8.50 -24.95
N PRO A 88 -18.37 -8.69 -23.90
CA PRO A 88 -17.26 -7.81 -23.56
C PRO A 88 -16.19 -7.73 -24.65
N ASN A 89 -16.13 -8.67 -25.60
CA ASN A 89 -15.15 -8.66 -26.69
C ASN A 89 -15.56 -7.78 -27.88
N LYS A 90 -16.81 -7.31 -27.91
CA LYS A 90 -17.28 -6.37 -28.93
C LYS A 90 -17.14 -4.94 -28.43
N ALA A 91 -16.81 -4.03 -29.35
CA ALA A 91 -16.77 -2.62 -29.03
C ALA A 91 -18.15 -2.15 -28.54
N PRO A 92 -18.22 -1.43 -27.40
CA PRO A 92 -19.46 -0.88 -26.88
C PRO A 92 -19.97 0.28 -27.76
N ARG A 93 -21.23 0.67 -27.58
CA ARG A 93 -21.76 1.92 -28.15
C ARG A 93 -21.22 3.09 -27.34
N PHE A 94 -20.03 3.56 -27.69
CA PHE A 94 -19.31 4.61 -26.94
C PHE A 94 -20.17 5.86 -26.62
N GLU A 95 -21.07 6.26 -27.51
CA GLU A 95 -21.96 7.42 -27.29
C GLU A 95 -22.86 7.24 -26.04
N ASP A 96 -23.35 6.03 -25.79
CA ASP A 96 -24.17 5.71 -24.60
C ASP A 96 -23.40 5.94 -23.29
N TRP A 97 -22.07 5.77 -23.33
CA TRP A 97 -21.19 5.92 -22.17
C TRP A 97 -20.68 7.36 -22.01
N LYS A 98 -20.44 8.07 -23.12
CA LYS A 98 -20.08 9.50 -23.11
C LYS A 98 -21.20 10.37 -22.50
N VAL A 99 -22.47 10.04 -22.77
CA VAL A 99 -23.63 10.77 -22.24
C VAL A 99 -23.67 10.81 -20.71
N ILE A 100 -23.22 9.73 -20.06
CA ILE A 100 -23.12 9.65 -18.59
C ILE A 100 -21.73 10.04 -18.07
N ASN A 101 -20.91 10.65 -18.92
CA ASN A 101 -19.55 11.09 -18.65
C ASN A 101 -18.62 9.97 -18.14
N ALA A 102 -18.88 8.71 -18.50
CA ALA A 102 -17.94 7.62 -18.21
C ALA A 102 -16.72 7.83 -19.09
N GLN A 103 -15.56 8.16 -18.52
CA GLN A 103 -14.31 8.33 -19.30
C GLN A 103 -13.67 6.99 -19.62
N ALA A 104 -13.80 6.04 -18.71
CA ALA A 104 -13.40 4.65 -18.91
C ALA A 104 -14.59 3.71 -18.71
N LEU A 105 -14.58 2.59 -19.43
CA LEU A 105 -15.55 1.51 -19.28
C LEU A 105 -14.82 0.17 -19.08
N VAL A 106 -15.24 -0.57 -18.06
CA VAL A 106 -14.79 -1.93 -17.78
C VAL A 106 -15.92 -2.90 -18.10
N THR A 107 -15.65 -3.82 -19.02
CA THR A 107 -16.54 -4.95 -19.35
C THR A 107 -15.81 -6.25 -19.08
N GLY A 108 -16.54 -7.34 -18.83
CA GLY A 108 -15.89 -8.63 -18.61
C GLY A 108 -16.84 -9.81 -18.58
N ARG A 109 -16.26 -10.99 -18.43
CA ARG A 109 -16.95 -12.28 -18.41
C ARG A 109 -16.22 -13.25 -17.49
N ILE A 110 -17.00 -14.05 -16.77
CA ILE A 110 -16.54 -15.16 -15.95
C ILE A 110 -17.12 -16.45 -16.52
N THR A 111 -16.25 -17.37 -16.90
CA THR A 111 -16.62 -18.72 -17.35
C THR A 111 -15.98 -19.78 -16.45
N ARG A 112 -16.58 -20.96 -16.42
CA ARG A 112 -15.98 -22.14 -15.80
C ARG A 112 -15.39 -23.02 -16.89
N GLU A 113 -14.10 -23.32 -16.76
CA GLU A 113 -13.37 -24.18 -17.68
C GLU A 113 -13.69 -25.66 -17.42
N GLY A 114 -13.37 -26.52 -18.38
CA GLY A 114 -13.63 -27.97 -18.28
C GLY A 114 -12.89 -28.66 -17.13
N ASP A 115 -11.78 -28.08 -16.67
CA ASP A 115 -11.00 -28.53 -15.51
C ASP A 115 -11.53 -28.01 -14.16
N GLY A 116 -12.62 -27.24 -14.18
CA GLY A 116 -13.27 -26.68 -13.01
C GLY A 116 -12.72 -25.33 -12.53
N ARG A 117 -11.64 -24.80 -13.13
CA ARG A 117 -11.15 -23.45 -12.84
C ARG A 117 -12.12 -22.39 -13.37
N LEU A 118 -12.07 -21.22 -12.76
CA LEU A 118 -12.69 -20.02 -13.31
C LEU A 118 -11.73 -19.34 -14.27
N ARG A 119 -12.26 -18.89 -15.41
CA ARG A 119 -11.61 -17.94 -16.31
C ARG A 119 -12.32 -16.61 -16.18
N ALA A 120 -11.58 -15.58 -15.75
CA ALA A 120 -12.04 -14.21 -15.68
C ALA A 120 -11.37 -13.40 -16.77
N GLU A 121 -12.13 -12.87 -17.72
CA GLU A 121 -11.63 -11.96 -18.75
C GLU A 121 -12.26 -10.58 -18.61
N PHE A 122 -11.49 -9.54 -18.91
CA PHE A 122 -11.99 -8.17 -18.92
C PHE A 122 -11.44 -7.38 -20.10
N ARG A 123 -12.14 -6.32 -20.46
CA ARG A 123 -11.69 -5.26 -21.36
C ARG A 123 -11.85 -3.92 -20.66
N LEU A 124 -10.85 -3.06 -20.84
CA LEU A 124 -10.90 -1.66 -20.45
C LEU A 124 -10.92 -0.82 -21.72
N TRP A 125 -11.91 0.05 -21.81
CA TRP A 125 -12.14 0.92 -22.95
C TRP A 125 -11.99 2.38 -22.55
N ASP A 126 -11.36 3.15 -23.42
CA ASP A 126 -11.43 4.61 -23.41
C ASP A 126 -12.66 5.02 -24.23
N THR A 127 -13.66 5.59 -23.56
CA THR A 127 -14.95 5.88 -24.20
C THR A 127 -14.88 7.10 -25.10
N PHE A 128 -14.01 8.07 -24.79
CA PHE A 128 -13.85 9.30 -25.56
C PHE A 128 -13.01 9.06 -26.80
N ALA A 129 -11.91 8.33 -26.65
CA ALA A 129 -11.08 7.88 -27.77
C ALA A 129 -11.75 6.77 -28.59
N GLY A 130 -12.75 6.08 -28.05
CA GLY A 130 -13.47 5.02 -28.74
C GLY A 130 -12.61 3.78 -29.02
N SER A 131 -11.70 3.45 -28.11
CA SER A 131 -10.70 2.40 -28.32
C SER A 131 -10.48 1.54 -27.08
N GLN A 132 -10.00 0.31 -27.28
CA GLN A 132 -9.62 -0.57 -26.19
C GLN A 132 -8.24 -0.16 -25.65
N MET A 133 -8.15 0.11 -24.35
CA MET A 133 -6.87 0.40 -23.68
C MET A 133 -6.12 -0.89 -23.35
N THR A 134 -6.83 -1.86 -22.76
CA THR A 134 -6.24 -3.16 -22.41
C THR A 134 -7.31 -4.25 -22.31
N GLY A 135 -6.87 -5.50 -22.36
CA GLY A 135 -7.72 -6.66 -22.18
C GLY A 135 -6.88 -7.85 -21.74
N GLN A 136 -7.29 -8.51 -20.65
CA GLN A 136 -6.55 -9.63 -20.09
C GLN A 136 -7.51 -10.75 -19.67
N GLN A 137 -6.92 -11.91 -19.35
CA GLN A 137 -7.63 -13.06 -18.82
C GLN A 137 -6.81 -13.70 -17.71
N PHE A 138 -7.50 -14.19 -16.70
CA PHE A 138 -6.93 -14.84 -15.52
C PHE A 138 -7.62 -16.18 -15.29
N PHE A 139 -6.86 -17.14 -14.78
CA PHE A 139 -7.37 -18.46 -14.42
C PHE A 139 -7.15 -18.68 -12.93
N THR A 140 -8.18 -19.11 -12.22
CA THR A 140 -8.10 -19.30 -10.78
C THR A 140 -9.01 -20.43 -10.30
N GLN A 141 -8.77 -20.94 -9.10
CA GLN A 141 -9.73 -21.84 -8.45
C GLN A 141 -10.97 -21.03 -8.00
N PRO A 142 -12.18 -21.64 -7.99
CA PRO A 142 -13.41 -20.92 -7.65
C PRO A 142 -13.39 -20.17 -6.32
N GLU A 143 -12.65 -20.67 -5.34
CA GLU A 143 -12.54 -20.12 -3.99
C GLU A 143 -11.75 -18.80 -3.98
N ASN A 144 -10.89 -18.58 -4.98
CA ASN A 144 -10.01 -17.42 -5.11
C ASN A 144 -10.59 -16.32 -6.02
N TRP A 145 -11.90 -16.35 -6.29
CA TRP A 145 -12.57 -15.39 -7.18
C TRP A 145 -12.34 -13.93 -6.77
N ARG A 146 -12.32 -13.66 -5.45
CA ARG A 146 -12.15 -12.30 -4.92
C ARG A 146 -10.76 -11.76 -5.20
N ARG A 147 -9.73 -12.61 -5.04
CA ARG A 147 -8.35 -12.29 -5.40
C ARG A 147 -8.24 -11.88 -6.87
N VAL A 148 -8.90 -12.62 -7.76
CA VAL A 148 -8.95 -12.27 -9.20
C VAL A 148 -9.57 -10.90 -9.44
N ALA A 149 -10.59 -10.51 -8.67
CA ALA A 149 -11.18 -9.18 -8.79
C ALA A 149 -10.18 -8.08 -8.40
N HIS A 150 -9.41 -8.27 -7.33
CA HIS A 150 -8.34 -7.36 -6.93
C HIS A 150 -7.23 -7.25 -7.99
N ILE A 151 -6.82 -8.37 -8.59
CA ILE A 151 -5.83 -8.39 -9.69
C ILE A 151 -6.34 -7.61 -10.91
N ILE A 152 -7.62 -7.77 -11.27
CA ILE A 152 -8.23 -7.00 -12.36
C ILE A 152 -8.25 -5.51 -12.03
N ALA A 153 -8.61 -5.14 -10.79
CA ALA A 153 -8.57 -3.76 -10.34
C ALA A 153 -7.15 -3.17 -10.40
N ASP A 154 -6.13 -3.95 -10.02
CA ASP A 154 -4.72 -3.54 -10.11
C ASP A 154 -4.29 -3.33 -11.56
N ALA A 155 -4.74 -4.18 -12.49
CA ALA A 155 -4.47 -4.02 -13.92
C ALA A 155 -5.12 -2.75 -14.50
N ILE A 156 -6.37 -2.46 -14.12
CA ILE A 156 -7.08 -1.23 -14.53
C ILE A 156 -6.39 0.01 -13.94
N TYR A 157 -6.08 -0.03 -12.64
CA TYR A 157 -5.39 1.04 -11.94
C TYR A 157 -4.06 1.35 -12.61
N LYS A 158 -3.26 0.33 -12.91
CA LYS A 158 -1.96 0.50 -13.57
C LYS A 158 -2.09 1.06 -14.97
N GLN A 159 -3.08 0.59 -15.74
CA GLN A 159 -3.28 1.07 -17.10
C GLN A 159 -3.63 2.56 -17.15
N ILE A 160 -4.42 3.07 -16.18
CA ILE A 160 -4.89 4.47 -16.18
C ILE A 160 -3.95 5.42 -15.43
N THR A 161 -3.26 4.94 -14.38
CA THR A 161 -2.41 5.79 -13.53
C THR A 161 -0.92 5.68 -13.85
N GLY A 162 -0.51 4.63 -14.57
CA GLY A 162 0.90 4.28 -14.79
C GLY A 162 1.60 3.67 -13.56
N GLU A 163 0.95 3.60 -12.40
CA GLU A 163 1.53 3.07 -11.18
C GLU A 163 1.02 1.67 -10.84
N ASN A 164 1.84 0.85 -10.18
CA ASN A 164 1.38 -0.46 -9.72
C ASN A 164 0.25 -0.28 -8.69
N GLY A 165 -0.76 -1.14 -8.84
CA GLY A 165 -1.84 -1.27 -7.86
C GLY A 165 -1.36 -1.88 -6.54
N TYR A 166 -2.29 -1.99 -5.60
CA TYR A 166 -2.06 -2.50 -4.24
C TYR A 166 -3.27 -3.26 -3.70
N PHE A 167 -4.24 -3.59 -4.56
CA PHE A 167 -5.48 -4.22 -4.14
C PHE A 167 -5.29 -5.72 -3.85
N ASP A 168 -4.44 -6.43 -4.62
CA ASP A 168 -4.06 -7.82 -4.33
C ASP A 168 -3.00 -7.90 -3.21
N THR A 169 -3.39 -7.42 -2.03
CA THR A 169 -2.55 -7.39 -0.82
C THR A 169 -3.36 -7.73 0.42
N ARG A 170 -2.64 -8.04 1.50
CA ARG A 170 -3.20 -8.38 2.81
C ARG A 170 -2.63 -7.48 3.88
N VAL A 171 -3.34 -7.41 5.00
CA VAL A 171 -2.90 -6.71 6.21
C VAL A 171 -2.94 -7.67 7.36
N VAL A 172 -1.82 -7.76 8.08
CA VAL A 172 -1.77 -8.41 9.39
C VAL A 172 -1.89 -7.33 10.44
N PHE A 173 -2.67 -7.57 11.47
CA PHE A 173 -2.93 -6.61 12.53
C PHE A 173 -3.17 -7.33 13.86
N VAL A 174 -3.12 -6.57 14.96
CA VAL A 174 -3.51 -7.07 16.27
C VAL A 174 -5.02 -6.85 16.43
N SER A 175 -5.78 -7.94 16.45
CA SER A 175 -7.20 -7.94 16.76
C SER A 175 -7.40 -7.86 18.27
N GLU A 176 -8.24 -6.93 18.69
CA GLU A 176 -8.43 -6.55 20.08
C GLU A 176 -9.91 -6.70 20.50
N SER A 177 -10.16 -7.35 21.64
CA SER A 177 -11.51 -7.58 22.15
C SER A 177 -11.61 -7.50 23.68
N GLY A 178 -12.82 -7.51 24.23
CA GLY A 178 -13.06 -7.37 25.68
C GLY A 178 -13.02 -5.92 26.21
N PRO A 179 -13.06 -5.71 27.53
CA PRO A 179 -12.95 -4.39 28.15
C PRO A 179 -11.48 -3.91 28.24
N LYS A 180 -11.27 -2.61 28.47
CA LYS A 180 -9.92 -2.02 28.59
C LYS A 180 -9.05 -2.66 29.68
N THR A 181 -9.66 -3.12 30.77
CA THR A 181 -8.99 -3.75 31.91
C THR A 181 -8.64 -5.23 31.70
N ALA A 182 -9.20 -5.87 30.67
CA ALA A 182 -8.97 -7.28 30.35
C ALA A 182 -8.95 -7.47 28.82
N ARG A 183 -8.12 -6.66 28.17
CA ARG A 183 -7.98 -6.61 26.71
C ARG A 183 -7.37 -7.92 26.20
N GLN A 184 -8.12 -8.65 25.37
CA GLN A 184 -7.59 -9.81 24.66
C GLN A 184 -6.99 -9.35 23.34
N ARG A 185 -5.80 -9.88 23.01
CA ARG A 185 -5.05 -9.55 21.80
C ARG A 185 -4.66 -10.83 21.06
N GLN A 186 -4.87 -10.85 19.75
CA GLN A 186 -4.45 -11.94 18.89
C GLN A 186 -4.08 -11.41 17.51
N LEU A 187 -3.23 -12.12 16.78
CA LEU A 187 -2.90 -11.75 15.41
C LEU A 187 -4.05 -12.16 14.49
N ALA A 188 -4.39 -11.27 13.58
CA ALA A 188 -5.33 -11.52 12.51
C ALA A 188 -4.73 -11.09 11.17
N ILE A 189 -5.18 -11.71 10.10
CA ILE A 189 -4.89 -11.30 8.72
C ILE A 189 -6.21 -11.05 8.00
N MET A 190 -6.22 -10.10 7.08
CA MET A 190 -7.34 -9.77 6.22
C MET A 190 -6.84 -9.32 4.84
N ASP A 191 -7.72 -9.30 3.85
CA ASP A 191 -7.48 -8.54 2.62
C ASP A 191 -7.42 -7.05 2.97
N GLN A 192 -6.71 -6.26 2.17
CA GLN A 192 -6.47 -4.83 2.48
C GLN A 192 -7.75 -4.01 2.73
N ASP A 193 -8.89 -4.48 2.22
CA ASP A 193 -10.18 -3.84 2.35
C ASP A 193 -11.07 -4.35 3.51
N GLY A 194 -10.52 -5.17 4.40
CA GLY A 194 -11.21 -5.64 5.61
C GLY A 194 -12.00 -6.95 5.46
N PHE A 195 -11.94 -7.58 4.30
CA PHE A 195 -12.59 -8.88 4.04
C PHE A 195 -11.65 -10.06 4.36
N ASN A 196 -12.21 -11.27 4.37
CA ASN A 196 -11.46 -12.52 4.59
C ASN A 196 -10.62 -12.53 5.88
N VAL A 197 -11.15 -11.95 6.95
CA VAL A 197 -10.47 -11.89 8.25
C VAL A 197 -10.28 -13.31 8.81
N ARG A 198 -9.05 -13.66 9.12
CA ARG A 198 -8.65 -14.94 9.74
C ARG A 198 -7.75 -14.71 10.94
N MET A 199 -8.06 -15.34 12.06
CA MET A 199 -7.20 -15.32 13.24
C MET A 199 -5.98 -16.25 13.02
N LEU A 200 -4.80 -15.76 13.35
CA LEU A 200 -3.52 -16.44 13.18
C LEU A 200 -2.98 -17.00 14.50
N THR A 201 -3.35 -16.40 15.62
CA THR A 201 -2.98 -16.86 16.96
C THR A 201 -4.21 -17.00 17.85
N ASN A 202 -4.03 -17.57 19.03
CA ASN A 202 -5.05 -17.55 20.08
C ASN A 202 -4.93 -16.25 20.93
N THR A 203 -5.83 -16.07 21.89
CA THR A 203 -5.92 -14.89 22.77
C THR A 203 -5.20 -15.03 24.12
N LYS A 204 -4.53 -16.16 24.38
CA LYS A 204 -3.89 -16.42 25.68
C LYS A 204 -2.62 -15.59 25.87
N ASP A 205 -1.91 -15.31 24.78
CA ASP A 205 -0.65 -14.62 24.80
C ASP A 205 -0.80 -13.20 24.24
N ILE A 206 -0.17 -12.23 24.87
CA ILE A 206 -0.10 -10.86 24.33
C ILE A 206 0.76 -10.92 23.08
N VAL A 207 0.19 -10.55 21.94
CA VAL A 207 0.90 -10.42 20.66
C VAL A 207 0.93 -8.97 20.22
N LEU A 208 2.08 -8.51 19.73
CA LEU A 208 2.29 -7.11 19.35
C LEU A 208 3.05 -6.98 18.04
N THR A 209 2.77 -5.89 17.32
CA THR A 209 3.63 -5.32 16.26
C THR A 209 4.11 -6.33 15.21
N PRO A 210 3.18 -7.03 14.52
CA PRO A 210 3.51 -7.97 13.47
C PRO A 210 4.22 -7.26 12.30
N ARG A 211 5.10 -7.95 11.57
CA ARG A 211 5.74 -7.44 10.35
C ARG A 211 5.86 -8.54 9.29
N PHE A 212 5.45 -8.24 8.06
CA PHE A 212 5.61 -9.16 6.94
C PHE A 212 7.07 -9.32 6.57
N SER A 213 7.43 -10.55 6.19
CA SER A 213 8.65 -10.80 5.42
C SER A 213 8.47 -10.26 4.00
N PRO A 214 9.47 -9.56 3.43
CA PRO A 214 9.40 -9.03 2.08
C PRO A 214 9.55 -10.13 1.00
N SER A 215 10.09 -11.30 1.37
CA SER A 215 10.46 -12.37 0.43
C SER A 215 9.74 -13.70 0.67
N ARG A 216 9.01 -13.83 1.79
CA ARG A 216 8.33 -15.07 2.18
C ARG A 216 6.92 -14.76 2.69
N GLN A 217 6.04 -15.74 2.60
CA GLN A 217 4.70 -15.69 3.21
C GLN A 217 4.77 -15.93 4.72
N GLU A 218 5.53 -15.08 5.41
CA GLU A 218 5.86 -15.17 6.82
C GLU A 218 5.63 -13.83 7.52
N VAL A 219 5.34 -13.89 8.82
CA VAL A 219 5.20 -12.73 9.70
C VAL A 219 6.10 -12.91 10.90
N THR A 220 6.88 -11.89 11.23
CA THR A 220 7.55 -11.79 12.53
C THR A 220 6.67 -11.03 13.51
N TYR A 221 6.63 -11.45 14.77
CA TYR A 221 5.87 -10.78 15.82
C TYR A 221 6.46 -11.06 17.20
N MET A 222 6.15 -10.20 18.16
CA MET A 222 6.48 -10.41 19.56
C MET A 222 5.31 -11.06 20.28
N SER A 223 5.62 -12.03 21.15
CA SER A 223 4.65 -12.63 22.07
C SER A 223 5.21 -12.70 23.50
N PHE A 224 4.35 -12.49 24.49
CA PHE A 224 4.66 -12.64 25.93
C PHE A 224 4.20 -13.99 26.49
N GLU A 225 4.43 -15.06 25.75
CA GLU A 225 4.16 -16.42 26.21
C GLU A 225 5.03 -16.75 27.44
N GLY A 226 4.39 -17.15 28.54
CA GLY A 226 5.10 -17.47 29.79
C GLY A 226 5.75 -16.25 30.47
N ASN A 227 5.23 -15.04 30.25
CA ASN A 227 5.71 -13.78 30.84
C ASN A 227 7.16 -13.39 30.44
N GLN A 228 7.65 -13.93 29.32
CA GLN A 228 8.93 -13.54 28.72
C GLN A 228 8.72 -13.11 27.26
N PRO A 229 9.21 -11.94 26.84
CA PRO A 229 9.08 -11.51 25.45
C PRO A 229 9.92 -12.40 24.53
N ARG A 230 9.29 -13.00 23.54
CA ARG A 230 9.95 -13.79 22.49
C ARG A 230 9.53 -13.30 21.13
N VAL A 231 10.46 -13.40 20.18
CA VAL A 231 10.19 -13.12 18.77
C VAL A 231 9.90 -14.43 18.07
N TYR A 232 8.80 -14.46 17.35
CA TYR A 232 8.36 -15.61 16.57
C TYR A 232 8.31 -15.28 15.09
N LEU A 233 8.64 -16.26 14.25
CA LEU A 233 8.26 -16.30 12.85
C LEU A 233 7.03 -17.20 12.71
N LEU A 234 6.02 -16.70 12.01
CA LEU A 234 4.82 -17.45 11.66
C LEU A 234 4.75 -17.61 10.15
N GLN A 235 4.73 -18.85 9.68
CA GLN A 235 4.41 -19.17 8.29
C GLN A 235 2.89 -19.07 8.09
N LEU A 236 2.45 -18.23 7.14
CA LEU A 236 1.03 -17.91 6.97
C LEU A 236 0.21 -19.03 6.36
N GLU A 237 0.84 -19.91 5.57
CA GLU A 237 0.15 -21.02 4.92
C GLU A 237 -0.05 -22.20 5.88
N THR A 238 1.02 -22.61 6.56
CA THR A 238 1.04 -23.79 7.42
C THR A 238 0.63 -23.50 8.87
N GLY A 239 0.71 -22.23 9.30
CA GLY A 239 0.54 -21.84 10.70
C GLY A 239 1.71 -22.25 11.61
N GLN A 240 2.81 -22.76 11.04
CA GLN A 240 3.98 -23.14 11.81
C GLN A 240 4.65 -21.92 12.45
N ARG A 241 5.04 -22.08 13.72
CA ARG A 241 5.68 -21.05 14.54
C ARG A 241 7.10 -21.47 14.88
N GLU A 242 8.06 -20.61 14.59
CA GLU A 242 9.47 -20.78 14.95
C GLU A 242 9.88 -19.66 15.92
N VAL A 243 10.60 -20.01 16.99
CA VAL A 243 11.20 -19.01 17.88
C VAL A 243 12.49 -18.51 17.23
N VAL A 244 12.56 -17.21 16.97
CA VAL A 244 13.76 -16.56 16.42
C VAL A 244 14.85 -16.45 17.48
N GLY A 245 14.45 -16.15 18.70
CA GLY A 245 15.32 -15.95 19.85
C GLY A 245 14.57 -15.35 21.03
N ASN A 246 15.22 -15.41 22.18
CA ASN A 246 14.84 -14.64 23.36
C ASN A 246 15.70 -13.38 23.41
N PHE A 247 15.05 -12.22 23.57
CA PHE A 247 15.72 -10.92 23.56
C PHE A 247 15.33 -10.15 24.83
N PRO A 248 16.03 -10.40 25.96
CA PRO A 248 15.80 -9.67 27.19
C PRO A 248 15.89 -8.16 26.97
N GLY A 249 14.91 -7.42 27.51
CA GLY A 249 14.86 -5.96 27.38
C GLY A 249 14.42 -5.44 26.00
N MET A 250 13.89 -6.26 25.10
CA MET A 250 13.38 -5.75 23.82
C MET A 250 12.34 -4.65 24.02
N THR A 251 12.54 -3.50 23.36
CA THR A 251 11.67 -2.32 23.47
C THR A 251 10.74 -2.14 22.29
N PHE A 252 11.11 -2.67 21.12
CA PHE A 252 10.28 -2.61 19.91
C PHE A 252 10.49 -3.86 19.06
N SER A 253 9.46 -4.27 18.34
CA SER A 253 9.52 -5.52 17.57
C SER A 253 10.41 -5.45 16.35
N PRO A 254 11.00 -6.60 15.97
CA PRO A 254 11.90 -6.67 14.85
C PRO A 254 11.21 -6.38 13.52
N ARG A 255 11.96 -5.76 12.61
CA ARG A 255 11.59 -5.67 11.19
C ARG A 255 12.59 -6.45 10.35
N PHE A 256 12.13 -7.02 9.25
CA PHE A 256 13.03 -7.66 8.29
C PHE A 256 13.88 -6.63 7.54
N SER A 257 15.09 -7.03 7.16
CA SER A 257 15.80 -6.40 6.05
C SER A 257 15.06 -6.64 4.73
N PRO A 258 15.22 -5.79 3.70
CA PRO A 258 14.49 -5.92 2.44
C PRO A 258 14.71 -7.25 1.71
N ASP A 259 15.86 -7.89 1.91
CA ASP A 259 16.18 -9.24 1.39
C ASP A 259 15.58 -10.39 2.22
N GLY A 260 15.01 -10.08 3.39
CA GLY A 260 14.45 -11.06 4.34
C GLY A 260 15.50 -11.89 5.10
N GLN A 261 16.79 -11.57 5.01
CA GLN A 261 17.86 -12.37 5.63
C GLN A 261 18.19 -11.97 7.07
N LYS A 262 17.88 -10.72 7.45
CA LYS A 262 18.17 -10.18 8.77
C LYS A 262 16.91 -9.63 9.41
N VAL A 263 16.96 -9.51 10.73
CA VAL A 263 16.00 -8.73 11.51
C VAL A 263 16.71 -7.60 12.24
N ILE A 264 16.12 -6.41 12.24
CA ILE A 264 16.59 -5.24 13.00
C ILE A 264 15.63 -4.96 14.14
N MET A 265 16.16 -4.72 15.34
CA MET A 265 15.39 -4.58 16.58
C MET A 265 16.05 -3.59 17.53
N SER A 266 15.33 -3.17 18.57
CA SER A 266 15.87 -2.36 19.67
C SER A 266 15.85 -3.13 20.99
N LEU A 267 16.99 -3.13 21.68
CA LEU A 267 17.19 -3.84 22.94
C LEU A 267 17.59 -2.84 24.03
N GLN A 268 16.87 -2.89 25.15
CA GLN A 268 17.21 -2.17 26.37
C GLN A 268 18.19 -2.98 27.21
N GLN A 269 19.30 -2.35 27.55
CA GLN A 269 20.35 -2.88 28.41
C GLN A 269 20.79 -1.77 29.36
N GLU A 270 20.79 -2.06 30.67
CA GLU A 270 21.29 -1.13 31.71
C GLU A 270 20.67 0.28 31.65
N GLY A 271 19.38 0.36 31.28
CA GLY A 271 18.63 1.63 31.23
C GLY A 271 18.60 2.32 29.86
N ASN A 272 19.47 1.94 28.91
CA ASN A 272 19.52 2.54 27.56
C ASN A 272 18.99 1.56 26.50
N SER A 273 18.40 2.07 25.41
CA SER A 273 17.95 1.24 24.27
C SER A 273 18.87 1.46 23.08
N ASN A 274 19.35 0.37 22.47
CA ASN A 274 20.23 0.43 21.31
C ASN A 274 19.69 -0.42 20.18
N ILE A 275 20.07 -0.09 18.94
CA ILE A 275 19.64 -0.81 17.74
C ILE A 275 20.62 -1.94 17.44
N TYR A 276 20.08 -3.11 17.13
CA TYR A 276 20.80 -4.31 16.76
C TYR A 276 20.23 -4.92 15.49
N THR A 277 21.08 -5.52 14.68
CA THR A 277 20.68 -6.40 13.58
C THR A 277 21.09 -7.83 13.89
N MET A 278 20.29 -8.81 13.48
CA MET A 278 20.58 -10.23 13.62
C MET A 278 20.38 -10.95 12.30
N ASP A 279 21.38 -11.70 11.86
CA ASP A 279 21.28 -12.61 10.74
C ASP A 279 20.43 -13.83 11.12
N LEU A 280 19.38 -14.12 10.35
CA LEU A 280 18.41 -15.17 10.70
C LEU A 280 18.99 -16.59 10.58
N ARG A 281 19.99 -16.79 9.71
CA ARG A 281 20.58 -18.11 9.48
C ARG A 281 21.63 -18.46 10.53
N SER A 282 22.56 -17.56 10.77
CA SER A 282 23.69 -17.74 11.70
C SER A 282 23.36 -17.33 13.13
N ARG A 283 22.28 -16.57 13.34
CA ARG A 283 21.94 -15.92 14.63
C ARG A 283 22.99 -14.91 15.11
N THR A 284 23.91 -14.50 14.24
CA THR A 284 24.93 -13.50 14.55
C THR A 284 24.25 -12.16 14.77
N THR A 285 24.52 -11.52 15.92
CA THR A 285 23.96 -10.20 16.27
C THR A 285 25.04 -9.13 16.19
N THR A 286 24.70 -7.98 15.61
CA THR A 286 25.60 -6.82 15.47
C THR A 286 24.90 -5.59 16.05
N ARG A 287 25.61 -4.87 16.93
CA ARG A 287 25.15 -3.60 17.51
C ARG A 287 25.40 -2.46 16.52
N LEU A 288 24.37 -1.67 16.23
CA LEU A 288 24.42 -0.55 15.28
C LEU A 288 24.50 0.82 15.96
N THR A 289 23.99 0.94 17.19
CA THR A 289 24.11 2.16 18.00
C THR A 289 24.67 1.84 19.38
N SER A 290 25.44 2.77 19.95
CA SER A 290 26.12 2.59 21.23
C SER A 290 26.00 3.79 22.16
N THR A 291 24.97 4.60 21.98
CA THR A 291 24.81 5.86 22.74
C THR A 291 24.12 5.62 24.08
N ALA A 292 24.14 6.64 24.94
CA ALA A 292 23.38 6.66 26.19
C ALA A 292 21.90 7.07 25.99
N ALA A 293 21.46 7.21 24.74
CA ALA A 293 20.10 7.56 24.40
C ALA A 293 19.20 6.32 24.29
N ILE A 294 17.91 6.56 24.12
CA ILE A 294 16.92 5.56 23.72
C ILE A 294 16.81 5.57 22.20
N ASP A 295 17.52 4.64 21.55
CA ASP A 295 17.40 4.37 20.12
C ASP A 295 16.40 3.22 19.88
N THR A 296 15.33 3.46 19.13
CA THR A 296 14.22 2.49 18.90
C THR A 296 13.59 2.58 17.51
N SER A 297 12.59 1.73 17.26
CA SER A 297 11.74 1.74 16.05
C SER A 297 12.50 1.75 14.71
N PRO A 298 13.54 0.93 14.52
CA PRO A 298 14.32 0.95 13.29
C PRO A 298 13.50 0.49 12.07
N SER A 299 13.75 1.10 10.91
CA SER A 299 13.18 0.73 9.61
C SER A 299 14.22 0.85 8.51
N TYR A 300 14.46 -0.23 7.76
CA TYR A 300 15.31 -0.18 6.57
C TYR A 300 14.68 0.66 5.46
N ALA A 301 15.54 1.32 4.69
CA ALA A 301 15.25 1.77 3.33
C ALA A 301 15.05 0.54 2.41
N PRO A 302 14.25 0.64 1.33
CA PRO A 302 13.95 -0.50 0.46
C PRO A 302 15.18 -1.05 -0.27
N ASP A 303 16.22 -0.24 -0.46
CA ASP A 303 17.52 -0.66 -1.02
C ASP A 303 18.42 -1.40 0.00
N GLY A 304 18.04 -1.41 1.29
CA GLY A 304 18.80 -1.99 2.39
C GLY A 304 20.04 -1.19 2.80
N GLY A 305 20.34 -0.07 2.16
CA GLY A 305 21.57 0.71 2.40
C GLY A 305 21.49 1.66 3.60
N ARG A 306 20.27 2.05 4.00
CA ARG A 306 20.02 2.99 5.10
C ARG A 306 18.96 2.49 6.06
N ILE A 307 18.96 3.07 7.26
CA ILE A 307 18.01 2.80 8.34
C ILE A 307 17.50 4.14 8.88
N ALA A 308 16.19 4.29 8.98
CA ALA A 308 15.55 5.34 9.76
C ALA A 308 15.23 4.79 11.16
N PHE A 309 15.41 5.61 12.20
CA PHE A 309 15.16 5.20 13.57
C PHE A 309 14.79 6.40 14.45
N GLU A 310 14.19 6.10 15.59
CA GLU A 310 13.84 7.07 16.62
C GLU A 310 14.97 7.15 17.65
N SER A 311 15.32 8.37 18.06
CA SER A 311 16.30 8.62 19.11
C SER A 311 15.96 9.86 19.92
N ASP A 312 16.11 9.78 21.24
CA ASP A 312 15.92 10.90 22.17
C ASP A 312 17.21 11.64 22.55
N ARG A 313 18.34 11.33 21.91
CA ARG A 313 19.67 11.94 22.20
C ARG A 313 19.71 13.47 22.16
N GLY A 314 18.72 14.12 21.54
CA GLY A 314 18.54 15.57 21.51
C GLY A 314 17.60 16.12 22.60
N GLY A 315 17.26 15.32 23.61
CA GLY A 315 16.38 15.67 24.74
C GLY A 315 14.91 15.27 24.59
N ARG A 316 14.45 14.97 23.37
CA ARG A 316 13.11 14.42 23.09
C ARG A 316 13.18 13.49 21.87
N PRO A 317 12.23 12.55 21.68
CA PRO A 317 12.21 11.65 20.52
C PRO A 317 12.20 12.42 19.20
N GLN A 318 13.13 12.06 18.32
CA GLN A 318 13.32 12.61 16.98
C GLN A 318 13.71 11.50 16.02
N ILE A 319 13.55 11.73 14.73
CA ILE A 319 13.91 10.77 13.68
C ILE A 319 15.32 11.05 13.17
N TYR A 320 16.09 9.98 13.10
CA TYR A 320 17.44 9.93 12.58
C TYR A 320 17.52 8.94 11.43
N VAL A 321 18.50 9.14 10.55
CA VAL A 321 18.87 8.21 9.49
C VAL A 321 20.34 7.85 9.64
N MET A 322 20.69 6.60 9.38
CA MET A 322 22.06 6.09 9.36
C MET A 322 22.27 5.11 8.20
N ASN A 323 23.54 4.80 7.91
CA ASN A 323 23.90 3.69 7.03
C ASN A 323 23.54 2.36 7.69
N ALA A 324 23.34 1.31 6.88
CA ALA A 324 22.98 -0.02 7.37
C ALA A 324 24.01 -0.66 8.31
N ASP A 325 25.26 -0.19 8.29
CA ASP A 325 26.35 -0.58 9.18
C ASP A 325 26.38 0.21 10.50
N GLY A 326 25.47 1.17 10.70
CA GLY A 326 25.37 2.01 11.89
C GLY A 326 26.12 3.35 11.80
N SER A 327 26.90 3.58 10.74
CA SER A 327 27.66 4.83 10.54
C SER A 327 26.77 5.99 10.01
N GLY A 328 27.27 7.22 10.06
CA GLY A 328 26.61 8.38 9.43
C GLY A 328 25.29 8.82 10.06
N GLN A 329 25.09 8.58 11.36
CA GLN A 329 23.84 8.88 12.07
C GLN A 329 23.55 10.39 12.05
N THR A 330 22.45 10.78 11.40
CA THR A 330 22.07 12.18 11.19
C THR A 330 20.61 12.40 11.55
N ARG A 331 20.29 13.48 12.27
CA ARG A 331 18.92 13.87 12.60
C ARG A 331 18.23 14.45 11.36
N ILE A 332 16.98 14.07 11.11
CA ILE A 332 16.21 14.57 9.96
C ILE A 332 14.92 15.31 10.35
N SER A 333 14.37 15.09 11.54
CA SER A 333 13.21 15.85 12.02
C SER A 333 13.62 17.05 12.85
N PHE A 334 13.13 18.25 12.55
CA PHE A 334 13.49 19.48 13.26
C PHE A 334 12.30 20.31 13.76
N GLY A 335 11.08 19.90 13.45
CA GLY A 335 9.89 20.62 13.90
C GLY A 335 9.56 20.43 15.39
N ASP A 336 8.48 21.08 15.79
CA ASP A 336 7.99 21.04 17.17
C ASP A 336 7.32 19.71 17.51
N GLY A 337 7.55 19.24 18.74
CA GLY A 337 7.01 17.98 19.25
C GLY A 337 7.99 16.81 19.17
N SER A 338 7.46 15.62 19.47
CA SER A 338 8.18 14.35 19.47
C SER A 338 7.84 13.56 18.21
N TYR A 339 8.83 12.95 17.58
CA TYR A 339 8.67 12.15 16.38
C TYR A 339 9.07 10.71 16.67
N SER A 340 8.22 9.77 16.28
CA SER A 340 8.37 8.34 16.60
C SER A 340 7.92 7.43 15.46
N THR A 341 8.23 6.14 15.62
CA THR A 341 7.82 5.06 14.69
C THR A 341 8.08 5.34 13.20
N PRO A 342 9.32 5.69 12.78
CA PRO A 342 9.60 5.94 11.38
C PRO A 342 9.42 4.67 10.53
N VAL A 343 8.85 4.81 9.34
CA VAL A 343 8.68 3.72 8.36
C VAL A 343 9.05 4.22 6.97
N TRP A 344 10.08 3.61 6.39
CA TRP A 344 10.52 3.94 5.05
C TRP A 344 9.50 3.50 4.00
N SER A 345 9.22 4.36 3.02
CA SER A 345 8.39 4.05 1.87
C SER A 345 9.03 2.94 1.03
N PRO A 346 8.26 1.98 0.49
CA PRO A 346 8.75 1.02 -0.49
C PRO A 346 9.38 1.65 -1.74
N ARG A 347 9.05 2.92 -2.04
CA ARG A 347 9.67 3.70 -3.13
C ARG A 347 11.01 4.34 -2.76
N GLY A 348 11.34 4.39 -1.46
CA GLY A 348 12.58 4.97 -0.95
C GLY A 348 12.58 6.50 -0.83
N ASP A 349 11.55 7.15 -1.35
CA ASP A 349 11.42 8.61 -1.51
C ASP A 349 10.91 9.34 -0.26
N LEU A 350 10.23 8.63 0.65
CA LEU A 350 9.59 9.19 1.84
C LEU A 350 9.81 8.29 3.07
N ILE A 351 9.68 8.90 4.25
CA ILE A 351 9.61 8.25 5.55
C ILE A 351 8.31 8.72 6.21
N ALA A 352 7.42 7.78 6.52
CA ALA A 352 6.25 8.04 7.35
C ALA A 352 6.62 8.02 8.84
N PHE A 353 5.90 8.77 9.66
CA PHE A 353 6.15 8.87 11.09
C PHE A 353 4.90 9.20 11.89
N THR A 354 4.97 8.93 13.18
CA THR A 354 4.05 9.47 14.17
C THR A 354 4.65 10.75 14.76
N LYS A 355 3.85 11.80 14.90
CA LYS A 355 4.24 13.04 15.57
C LYS A 355 3.29 13.33 16.71
N GLN A 356 3.85 13.58 17.90
CA GLN A 356 3.11 14.03 19.06
C GLN A 356 3.40 15.51 19.33
N SER A 357 2.37 16.35 19.22
CA SER A 357 2.48 17.79 19.51
C SER A 357 1.12 18.36 19.91
N GLY A 358 1.10 19.29 20.86
CA GLY A 358 -0.14 19.94 21.31
C GLY A 358 -1.23 18.98 21.82
N GLY A 359 -0.83 17.86 22.43
CA GLY A 359 -1.76 16.83 22.92
C GLY A 359 -2.43 15.99 21.82
N LYS A 360 -1.97 16.09 20.57
CA LYS A 360 -2.46 15.30 19.44
C LYS A 360 -1.37 14.37 18.93
N PHE A 361 -1.82 13.28 18.30
CA PHE A 361 -0.98 12.35 17.57
C PHE A 361 -1.33 12.43 16.10
N SER A 362 -0.31 12.54 15.26
CA SER A 362 -0.44 12.78 13.82
C SER A 362 0.37 11.76 13.03
N ILE A 363 -0.14 11.36 11.87
CA ILE A 363 0.63 10.63 10.87
C ILE A 363 1.14 11.64 9.86
N GLY A 364 2.45 11.67 9.66
CA GLY A 364 3.12 12.54 8.70
C GLY A 364 4.10 11.79 7.81
N VAL A 365 4.58 12.48 6.79
CA VAL A 365 5.66 12.01 5.90
C VAL A 365 6.67 13.12 5.68
N MET A 366 7.93 12.76 5.45
CA MET A 366 9.02 13.65 5.05
C MET A 366 9.97 12.90 4.12
N LYS A 367 10.83 13.62 3.39
CA LYS A 367 11.89 12.99 2.60
C LYS A 367 12.99 12.44 3.51
N PRO A 368 13.83 11.50 3.03
CA PRO A 368 14.96 10.96 3.79
C PRO A 368 16.00 11.98 4.26
N ASP A 369 16.02 13.18 3.70
CA ASP A 369 16.87 14.30 4.13
C ASP A 369 16.18 15.22 5.16
N GLY A 370 14.93 14.92 5.53
CA GLY A 370 14.10 15.71 6.44
C GLY A 370 13.28 16.81 5.79
N SER A 371 13.52 17.11 4.51
CA SER A 371 12.77 18.15 3.81
C SER A 371 11.35 17.70 3.44
N GLY A 372 10.46 18.67 3.18
CA GLY A 372 9.10 18.39 2.73
C GLY A 372 8.22 17.71 3.78
N GLU A 373 8.46 17.94 5.07
CA GLU A 373 7.58 17.48 6.15
C GLU A 373 6.14 17.92 5.88
N ARG A 374 5.20 16.96 5.93
CA ARG A 374 3.76 17.23 5.89
C ARG A 374 3.00 16.27 6.79
N ILE A 375 1.94 16.78 7.40
CA ILE A 375 0.99 15.98 8.19
C ILE A 375 -0.15 15.55 7.28
N LEU A 376 -0.43 14.25 7.24
CA LEU A 376 -1.54 13.69 6.46
C LEU A 376 -2.82 13.65 7.28
N THR A 377 -2.72 13.32 8.57
CA THR A 377 -3.88 13.24 9.45
C THR A 377 -3.49 13.44 10.92
N SER A 378 -4.42 13.93 11.73
CA SER A 378 -4.25 14.19 13.17
C SER A 378 -5.46 13.72 13.95
N GLY A 379 -5.24 13.22 15.16
CA GLY A 379 -6.31 12.73 16.03
C GLY A 379 -5.89 12.71 17.49
N PHE A 380 -6.74 12.10 18.32
CA PHE A 380 -6.44 11.91 19.74
C PHE A 380 -5.26 10.95 19.93
N HIS A 381 -5.24 9.84 19.20
CA HIS A 381 -4.18 8.84 19.25
C HIS A 381 -4.10 8.12 17.91
N ASN A 382 -3.30 8.65 16.97
CA ASN A 382 -3.01 8.04 15.67
C ASN A 382 -1.57 7.50 15.69
N GLU A 383 -1.38 6.21 15.43
CA GLU A 383 -0.06 5.57 15.56
C GLU A 383 0.13 4.38 14.62
N GLY A 384 1.37 3.90 14.53
CA GLY A 384 1.74 2.67 13.83
C GLY A 384 1.51 2.72 12.31
N PRO A 385 2.04 3.72 11.58
CA PRO A 385 1.87 3.78 10.13
C PRO A 385 2.57 2.59 9.44
N THR A 386 1.96 2.06 8.38
CA THR A 386 2.52 1.03 7.48
C THR A 386 2.15 1.35 6.04
N TRP A 387 3.06 1.13 5.09
CA TRP A 387 2.86 1.47 3.69
C TRP A 387 2.25 0.32 2.91
N ALA A 388 1.27 0.62 2.06
CA ALA A 388 0.95 -0.22 0.92
C ALA A 388 2.19 -0.39 0.03
N PRO A 389 2.36 -1.54 -0.67
CA PRO A 389 3.60 -1.86 -1.40
C PRO A 389 3.89 -0.91 -2.56
N ASN A 390 2.86 -0.21 -3.07
CA ASN A 390 3.06 0.81 -4.08
C ASN A 390 3.55 2.14 -3.51
N GLY A 391 3.66 2.33 -2.19
CA GLY A 391 4.14 3.56 -1.56
C GLY A 391 3.20 4.77 -1.64
N ARG A 392 1.92 4.60 -2.01
CA ARG A 392 0.94 5.70 -2.08
C ARG A 392 -0.01 5.81 -0.88
N VAL A 393 -0.24 4.70 -0.22
CA VAL A 393 -1.26 4.60 0.83
C VAL A 393 -0.59 4.13 2.11
N LEU A 394 -1.00 4.74 3.21
CA LEU A 394 -0.62 4.36 4.55
C LEU A 394 -1.83 3.77 5.27
N MET A 395 -1.63 2.70 6.03
CA MET A 395 -2.56 2.26 7.06
C MET A 395 -1.98 2.58 8.43
N PHE A 396 -2.83 2.91 9.38
CA PHE A 396 -2.47 3.21 10.77
C PHE A 396 -3.64 2.83 11.67
N PHE A 397 -3.44 2.86 12.99
CA PHE A 397 -4.54 2.72 13.93
C PHE A 397 -4.85 4.05 14.61
N ARG A 398 -6.13 4.24 14.93
CA ARG A 398 -6.62 5.40 15.68
C ARG A 398 -7.45 4.93 16.86
N GLN A 399 -7.19 5.51 18.03
CA GLN A 399 -8.06 5.39 19.20
C GLN A 399 -8.61 6.77 19.58
N ASN A 400 -9.90 6.99 19.35
CA ASN A 400 -10.54 8.26 19.74
C ASN A 400 -10.68 8.37 21.26
N ALA A 401 -10.73 9.60 21.77
CA ALA A 401 -11.02 9.86 23.17
C ALA A 401 -12.36 9.19 23.57
N GLY A 402 -12.37 8.48 24.69
CA GLY A 402 -13.56 7.75 25.16
C GLY A 402 -13.90 6.47 24.38
N ALA A 403 -13.23 6.17 23.26
CA ALA A 403 -13.51 4.96 22.50
C ALA A 403 -13.17 3.68 23.29
N GLY A 404 -13.87 2.60 22.99
CA GLY A 404 -13.67 1.30 23.62
C GLY A 404 -12.33 0.65 23.26
N GLY A 405 -11.80 0.90 22.06
CA GLY A 405 -10.51 0.41 21.57
C GLY A 405 -10.13 1.02 20.22
N PRO A 406 -8.96 0.68 19.66
CA PRO A 406 -8.48 1.23 18.41
C PRO A 406 -9.20 0.67 17.17
N GLN A 407 -9.13 1.41 16.08
CA GLN A 407 -9.67 1.06 14.77
C GLN A 407 -8.61 1.33 13.70
N LEU A 408 -8.66 0.58 12.60
CA LEU A 408 -7.75 0.74 11.49
C LEU A 408 -8.27 1.78 10.50
N TYR A 409 -7.36 2.61 9.99
CA TYR A 409 -7.63 3.64 8.99
C TYR A 409 -6.57 3.60 7.90
N SER A 410 -6.99 3.85 6.67
CA SER A 410 -6.08 4.10 5.54
C SER A 410 -6.16 5.57 5.13
N ILE A 411 -5.04 6.12 4.64
CA ILE A 411 -4.98 7.45 4.06
C ILE A 411 -3.98 7.46 2.91
N ASP A 412 -4.30 8.18 1.84
CA ASP A 412 -3.39 8.35 0.72
C ASP A 412 -2.42 9.52 0.94
N LEU A 413 -1.40 9.60 0.08
CA LEU A 413 -0.39 10.66 0.16
C LEU A 413 -0.92 12.08 -0.12
N THR A 414 -2.14 12.25 -0.66
CA THR A 414 -2.76 13.58 -0.77
C THR A 414 -3.28 14.08 0.59
N GLY A 415 -3.59 13.17 1.52
CA GLY A 415 -4.16 13.50 2.82
C GLY A 415 -5.68 13.71 2.83
N TYR A 416 -6.37 13.47 1.70
CA TYR A 416 -7.81 13.71 1.57
C TYR A 416 -8.66 12.44 1.53
N ASN A 417 -8.08 11.30 1.13
CA ASN A 417 -8.81 10.03 1.03
C ASN A 417 -8.58 9.17 2.28
N GLU A 418 -8.99 9.69 3.44
CA GLU A 418 -8.98 8.93 4.69
C GLU A 418 -10.22 8.03 4.78
N LEU A 419 -10.02 6.74 5.03
CA LEU A 419 -11.07 5.74 5.13
C LEU A 419 -10.87 4.88 6.37
N GLN A 420 -11.95 4.58 7.09
CA GLN A 420 -11.92 3.55 8.13
C GLN A 420 -11.98 2.16 7.49
N VAL A 421 -11.05 1.29 7.85
CA VAL A 421 -11.04 -0.12 7.41
C VAL A 421 -11.86 -0.93 8.41
N LYS A 422 -12.96 -1.52 7.93
CA LYS A 422 -13.88 -2.28 8.78
C LYS A 422 -13.22 -3.58 9.22
N THR A 423 -13.27 -3.85 10.52
CA THR A 423 -12.82 -5.12 11.11
C THR A 423 -13.89 -5.65 12.08
N PRO A 424 -13.94 -6.97 12.35
CA PRO A 424 -14.94 -7.55 13.26
C PRO A 424 -14.82 -7.11 14.72
N SER A 425 -13.68 -6.53 15.11
CA SER A 425 -13.34 -6.17 16.49
C SER A 425 -12.49 -4.90 16.51
N TYR A 426 -11.85 -4.56 17.62
CA TYR A 426 -10.84 -3.51 17.60
C TYR A 426 -9.59 -3.98 16.84
N GLY A 427 -8.82 -3.03 16.31
CA GLY A 427 -7.63 -3.33 15.51
C GLY A 427 -6.53 -2.32 15.76
N SER A 428 -5.32 -2.81 16.04
CA SER A 428 -4.10 -2.02 16.20
C SER A 428 -2.93 -2.60 15.41
N ASP A 429 -1.81 -1.86 15.37
CA ASP A 429 -0.52 -2.32 14.85
C ASP A 429 -0.57 -2.99 13.46
N PRO A 430 -1.15 -2.33 12.43
CA PRO A 430 -1.21 -2.91 11.11
C PRO A 430 0.19 -3.07 10.50
N ALA A 431 0.35 -4.11 9.69
CA ALA A 431 1.44 -4.30 8.77
C ALA A 431 0.88 -4.70 7.42
N TRP A 432 1.16 -3.91 6.39
CA TRP A 432 0.75 -4.18 5.02
C TRP A 432 1.69 -5.20 4.37
N SER A 433 1.15 -6.16 3.62
CA SER A 433 1.94 -7.12 2.88
C SER A 433 2.54 -6.54 1.60
N PRO A 434 3.61 -7.16 1.07
CA PRO A 434 3.92 -7.09 -0.35
C PRO A 434 2.74 -7.54 -1.24
N LEU A 435 2.84 -7.33 -2.55
CA LEU A 435 1.92 -7.94 -3.51
C LEU A 435 1.97 -9.47 -3.39
N LEU A 436 0.81 -10.11 -3.57
CA LEU A 436 0.74 -11.57 -3.59
C LEU A 436 1.23 -12.11 -4.94
N GLU A 437 2.07 -13.15 -4.91
CA GLU A 437 2.53 -13.85 -6.12
C GLU A 437 1.50 -14.84 -6.67
#